data_AF-A0A9E7JTJ4-F1
#
_entry.id   AF-A0A9E7JTJ4-F1
#
_cell.length_a   1.000
_cell.length_b   1.000
_cell.length_c   1.000
_cell.angle_alpha   90.00
_cell.angle_beta   90.00
_cell.angle_gamma   90.00
#
_symmetry.space_group_name_H-M   'P 1'
#
loop_
_entity.id
_entity.type
_entity.pdbx_description
1 polymer ?
#
loop_
_entity_poly.entity_id
_entity_poly.type
_entity_poly.pdbx_seq_one_letter_code
_entity_poly.pdbx_strand_id
1 'polypeptide(L)'
;MVLWVFGYGSLIWKAGFRYDERRVGFIKGFRRVFYQGSTDHRGTPDFPGRTVTLEPLRGAICWGVAYKVSGEEDQRIALEHLEIREKQYDMKVYLELYTDLASSTPAINHVMVFSGQEGQPELFGTSITG
;
A
#
# COMPACT_ATOMS: atom_id res chain seq x y z
N MET A 1 -15.75 -10.67 -10.29
CA MET A 1 -14.30 -10.35 -10.43
C MET A 1 -13.64 -10.56 -9.08
N VAL A 2 -12.31 -10.74 -9.00
CA VAL A 2 -11.59 -10.93 -7.72
C VAL A 2 -10.80 -9.68 -7.37
N LEU A 3 -10.85 -9.26 -6.11
CA LEU A 3 -10.04 -8.15 -5.60
C LEU A 3 -8.75 -8.70 -4.99
N TRP A 4 -7.63 -8.07 -5.31
CA TRP A 4 -6.39 -8.24 -4.57
C TRP A 4 -5.96 -6.92 -3.95
N VAL A 5 -5.62 -6.93 -2.67
CA VAL A 5 -5.15 -5.76 -1.92
C VAL A 5 -3.71 -6.00 -1.46
N PHE A 6 -2.78 -5.10 -1.80
CA PHE A 6 -1.39 -5.18 -1.38
C PHE A 6 -1.11 -4.26 -0.19
N GLY A 7 -0.59 -4.85 0.89
CA GLY A 7 -0.12 -4.14 2.06
C GLY A 7 1.41 -4.08 2.10
N TYR A 8 1.95 -2.87 2.22
CA TYR A 8 3.38 -2.61 2.44
C TYR A 8 3.69 -1.99 3.82
N GLY A 9 2.64 -1.72 4.62
CA GLY A 9 2.72 -1.13 5.95
C GLY A 9 1.93 -1.91 6.99
N SER A 10 1.02 -1.22 7.70
CA SER A 10 0.23 -1.80 8.80
C SER A 10 -0.60 -3.02 8.38
N LEU A 11 -1.02 -3.06 7.11
CA LEU A 11 -1.77 -4.18 6.53
C LEU A 11 -1.01 -5.51 6.57
N ILE A 12 0.33 -5.50 6.54
CA ILE A 12 1.15 -6.72 6.65
C ILE A 12 0.83 -7.48 7.95
N TRP A 13 0.64 -6.74 9.04
CA TRP A 13 0.42 -7.30 10.38
C TRP A 13 -1.06 -7.46 10.71
N LYS A 14 -1.91 -6.56 10.21
CA LYS A 14 -3.34 -6.54 10.52
C LYS A 14 -4.13 -6.19 9.26
N ALA A 15 -4.68 -7.18 8.58
CA ALA A 15 -5.54 -6.95 7.41
C ALA A 15 -6.82 -6.19 7.79
N GLY A 16 -7.57 -6.68 8.78
CA GLY A 16 -8.79 -6.02 9.27
C GLY A 16 -10.07 -6.35 8.48
N PHE A 17 -9.97 -7.25 7.49
CA PHE A 17 -11.08 -7.74 6.66
C PHE A 17 -10.92 -9.24 6.37
N ARG A 18 -11.98 -9.89 5.89
CA ARG A 18 -11.96 -11.31 5.47
C ARG A 18 -11.26 -11.46 4.12
N TYR A 19 -10.46 -12.50 3.97
CA TYR A 19 -9.74 -12.80 2.73
C TYR A 19 -9.62 -14.32 2.55
N ASP A 20 -9.52 -14.76 1.29
CA ASP A 20 -9.47 -16.18 0.93
C ASP A 20 -8.03 -16.73 1.02
N GLU A 21 -7.07 -15.96 0.51
CA GLU A 21 -5.64 -16.30 0.54
C GLU A 21 -4.80 -15.03 0.74
N ARG A 22 -3.60 -15.21 1.32
CA ARG A 22 -2.57 -14.18 1.37
C ARG A 22 -1.30 -14.69 0.70
N ARG A 23 -0.59 -13.82 -0.02
CA ARG A 23 0.68 -14.13 -0.67
C ARG A 23 1.73 -13.08 -0.35
N VAL A 24 2.86 -13.54 0.19
CA VAL A 24 4.05 -12.69 0.37
C VAL A 24 4.70 -12.49 -0.98
N GLY A 25 5.06 -11.25 -1.30
CA GLY A 25 5.70 -10.90 -2.56
C GLY A 25 6.18 -9.46 -2.53
N PHE A 26 6.55 -8.95 -3.70
CA PHE A 26 7.04 -7.58 -3.86
C PHE A 26 6.47 -6.93 -5.12
N ILE A 27 6.38 -5.61 -5.06
CA ILE A 27 6.14 -4.74 -6.21
C ILE A 27 7.47 -4.14 -6.68
N LYS A 28 7.57 -3.79 -7.96
CA LYS A 28 8.76 -3.18 -8.57
C LYS A 28 8.54 -1.69 -8.83
N GLY A 29 9.63 -0.91 -8.86
CA GLY A 29 9.60 0.52 -9.19
C GLY A 29 9.29 1.46 -8.03
N PHE A 30 9.16 0.93 -6.82
CA PHE A 30 8.87 1.71 -5.61
C PHE A 30 9.77 1.27 -4.45
N ARG A 31 10.18 2.24 -3.63
CA ARG A 31 10.76 1.97 -2.31
C ARG A 31 9.80 2.39 -1.20
N ARG A 32 9.86 1.70 -0.07
CA ARG A 32 9.10 2.04 1.12
C ARG A 32 9.85 3.09 1.94
N VAL A 33 9.19 4.21 2.23
CA VAL A 33 9.77 5.33 2.99
C VAL A 33 8.82 5.79 4.09
N PHE A 34 9.36 6.36 5.18
CA PHE A 34 8.57 6.91 6.29
C PHE A 34 8.29 8.40 6.08
N TYR A 35 7.70 8.75 4.94
CA TYR A 35 7.44 10.14 4.55
C TYR A 35 6.00 10.57 4.73
N GLN A 36 5.06 9.65 4.99
CA GLN A 36 3.67 10.00 5.22
C GLN A 36 3.47 10.52 6.64
N GLY A 37 2.81 11.67 6.76
CA GLY A 37 2.38 12.27 8.00
C GLY A 37 1.15 11.56 8.54
N SER A 38 1.16 11.27 9.83
CA SER A 38 0.00 10.72 10.53
C SER A 38 -0.35 11.59 11.73
N THR A 39 -1.52 12.20 11.67
CA THR A 39 -2.05 13.13 12.69
C THR A 39 -3.07 12.48 13.62
N ASP A 40 -3.49 11.24 13.34
CA ASP A 40 -4.59 10.55 14.02
C ASP A 40 -4.22 9.17 14.58
N HIS A 41 -3.21 8.49 14.01
CA HIS A 41 -2.79 7.17 14.45
C HIS A 41 -1.43 7.16 15.15
N ARG A 42 -0.44 7.85 14.58
CA ARG A 42 0.97 7.81 15.04
C ARG A 42 1.52 9.17 15.46
N GLY A 43 0.65 10.17 15.56
CA GLY A 43 0.97 11.51 16.02
C GLY A 43 -0.29 12.28 16.36
N THR A 44 -0.15 13.59 16.40
CA THR A 44 -1.23 14.56 16.65
C THR A 44 -1.23 15.62 15.55
N PRO A 45 -2.28 16.44 15.41
CA PRO A 45 -2.26 17.56 14.45
C PRO A 45 -1.08 18.52 14.64
N ASP A 46 -0.71 18.81 15.89
CA ASP A 46 0.41 19.71 16.20
C ASP A 46 1.78 19.03 16.05
N PHE A 47 1.84 17.71 16.27
CA PHE A 47 3.06 16.90 16.18
C PHE A 47 2.78 15.63 15.36
N PRO A 48 2.77 15.74 14.02
CA PRO A 48 2.49 14.60 13.16
C PRO A 48 3.58 13.53 13.29
N GLY A 49 3.15 12.28 13.40
CA GLY A 49 4.03 11.12 13.32
C GLY A 49 4.37 10.79 11.87
N ARG A 50 5.33 9.87 11.68
CA ARG A 50 5.68 9.35 10.35
C ARG A 50 5.22 7.90 10.17
N THR A 51 4.47 7.67 9.10
CA THR A 51 4.03 6.35 8.61
C THR A 51 4.64 6.08 7.24
N VAL A 52 4.51 4.83 6.80
CA VAL A 52 5.11 4.40 5.53
C VAL A 52 4.28 4.86 4.34
N THR A 53 4.93 5.21 3.23
CA THR A 53 4.33 5.37 1.91
C THR A 53 5.26 4.75 0.85
N LEU A 54 4.82 4.76 -0.39
CA LEU A 54 5.60 4.33 -1.54
C LEU A 54 6.13 5.54 -2.30
N GLU A 55 7.42 5.55 -2.55
CA GLU A 55 8.08 6.54 -3.38
C GLU A 55 8.57 5.87 -4.67
N PRO A 56 8.25 6.43 -5.86
CA PRO A 56 8.77 5.93 -7.13
C PRO A 56 10.31 5.93 -7.13
N LEU A 57 10.91 4.78 -7.38
CA LEU A 57 12.35 4.64 -7.56
C LEU A 57 12.63 3.50 -8.55
N ARG A 58 13.17 3.86 -9.72
CA ARG A 58 13.50 2.87 -10.77
C ARG A 58 14.45 1.81 -10.23
N GLY A 59 14.13 0.54 -10.48
CA GLY A 59 14.93 -0.60 -10.03
C GLY A 59 14.72 -0.99 -8.55
N ALA A 60 14.00 -0.19 -7.77
CA ALA A 60 13.66 -0.55 -6.40
C ALA A 60 12.59 -1.64 -6.35
N ILE A 61 12.59 -2.37 -5.24
CA ILE A 61 11.56 -3.36 -4.89
C ILE A 61 10.99 -3.04 -3.51
N CYS A 62 9.69 -3.26 -3.35
CA CYS A 62 9.03 -3.12 -2.06
C CYS A 62 8.31 -4.43 -1.71
N TRP A 63 8.79 -5.10 -0.66
CA TRP A 63 8.18 -6.31 -0.12
C TRP A 63 6.94 -6.00 0.71
N GLY A 64 5.95 -6.90 0.61
CA GLY A 64 4.69 -6.81 1.31
C GLY A 64 3.87 -8.10 1.19
N VAL A 65 2.56 -7.96 1.36
CA VAL A 65 1.60 -9.07 1.31
C VAL A 65 0.40 -8.68 0.48
N ALA A 66 0.00 -9.51 -0.46
CA ALA A 66 -1.25 -9.38 -1.20
C ALA A 66 -2.34 -10.29 -0.61
N TYR A 67 -3.56 -9.77 -0.46
CA TYR A 67 -4.72 -10.47 0.08
C TYR A 67 -5.79 -10.60 -1.01
N LYS A 68 -6.29 -11.82 -1.24
CA LYS A 68 -7.37 -12.09 -2.19
C LYS A 68 -8.73 -12.02 -1.51
N VAL A 69 -9.69 -11.37 -2.15
CA VAL A 69 -11.07 -11.30 -1.71
C VAL A 69 -11.98 -11.60 -2.91
N SER A 70 -12.64 -12.75 -2.89
CA SER A 70 -13.39 -13.27 -4.04
C SER A 70 -14.90 -13.02 -3.97
N GLY A 71 -15.50 -13.01 -2.77
CA GLY A 71 -16.94 -12.73 -2.60
C GLY A 71 -17.26 -11.24 -2.78
N GLU A 72 -18.30 -10.89 -3.52
CA GLU A 72 -18.67 -9.49 -3.77
C GLU A 72 -18.97 -8.71 -2.49
N GLU A 73 -19.67 -9.33 -1.55
CA GLU A 73 -19.96 -8.72 -0.24
C GLU A 73 -18.69 -8.53 0.60
N ASP A 74 -17.80 -9.52 0.63
CA ASP A 74 -16.51 -9.41 1.32
C ASP A 74 -15.63 -8.32 0.67
N GLN A 75 -15.68 -8.18 -0.66
CA GLN A 75 -14.98 -7.11 -1.39
C GLN A 75 -15.52 -5.74 -1.00
N ARG A 76 -16.84 -5.57 -0.96
CA ARG A 76 -17.50 -4.32 -0.54
C ARG A 76 -17.09 -3.94 0.88
N ILE A 77 -17.20 -4.88 1.82
CA ILE A 77 -16.81 -4.68 3.22
C ILE A 77 -15.32 -4.33 3.36
N ALA A 78 -14.45 -5.04 2.63
CA ALA A 78 -13.02 -4.78 2.64
C ALA A 78 -12.70 -3.36 2.13
N LEU A 79 -13.31 -2.95 1.02
CA LEU A 79 -13.11 -1.62 0.44
C LEU A 79 -13.59 -0.52 1.39
N GLU A 80 -14.79 -0.63 1.97
CA GLU A 80 -15.31 0.33 2.95
C GLU A 80 -14.40 0.43 4.19
N HIS A 81 -13.92 -0.70 4.70
CA HIS A 81 -12.97 -0.71 5.81
C HIS A 81 -11.65 0.00 5.46
N LEU A 82 -11.12 -0.28 4.28
CA LEU A 82 -9.84 0.27 3.82
C LEU A 82 -9.93 1.76 3.54
N GLU A 83 -11.04 2.26 2.99
CA GLU A 83 -11.25 3.69 2.76
C GLU A 83 -11.23 4.51 4.06
N ILE A 84 -11.81 3.98 5.14
CA ILE A 84 -11.76 4.63 6.45
C ILE A 84 -10.35 4.58 7.04
N ARG A 85 -9.72 3.40 6.96
CA ARG A 85 -8.42 3.14 7.58
C ARG A 85 -7.26 3.87 6.91
N GLU A 86 -7.28 3.90 5.59
CA GLU A 86 -6.23 4.47 4.74
C GLU A 86 -6.65 5.85 4.20
N LYS A 87 -7.59 6.54 4.86
CA LYS A 87 -8.11 7.87 4.48
C LYS A 87 -7.06 8.98 4.30
N GLN A 88 -5.83 8.75 4.79
CA GLN A 88 -4.68 9.66 4.65
C GLN A 88 -3.90 9.40 3.34
N TYR A 89 -4.28 8.40 2.56
CA TYR A 89 -3.73 8.11 1.24
C TYR A 89 -4.77 8.43 0.17
N ASP A 90 -4.38 9.25 -0.80
CA ASP A 90 -5.32 9.80 -1.77
C ASP A 90 -5.47 8.96 -3.04
N MET A 91 -4.60 7.95 -3.25
CA MET A 91 -4.59 7.19 -4.48
C MET A 91 -4.72 5.69 -4.26
N LYS A 92 -5.51 5.06 -5.13
CA LYS A 92 -5.51 3.61 -5.36
C LYS A 92 -4.80 3.36 -6.68
N VAL A 93 -3.66 2.69 -6.64
CA VAL A 93 -2.93 2.28 -7.85
C VAL A 93 -2.98 0.77 -8.00
N TYR A 94 -2.96 0.28 -9.25
CA TYR A 94 -2.95 -1.15 -9.54
C TYR A 94 -1.58 -1.55 -10.06
N LEU A 95 -0.93 -2.46 -9.36
CA LEU A 95 0.43 -2.90 -9.65
C LEU A 95 0.48 -4.42 -9.85
N GLU A 96 1.63 -4.87 -10.33
CA GLU A 96 1.96 -6.28 -10.45
C GLU A 96 2.70 -6.77 -9.20
N LEU A 97 2.30 -7.95 -8.70
CA LEU A 97 2.99 -8.64 -7.61
C LEU A 97 3.90 -9.74 -8.17
N TYR A 98 5.14 -9.75 -7.71
CA TYR A 98 6.14 -10.78 -7.98
C TYR A 98 6.42 -11.57 -6.69
N THR A 99 6.72 -12.86 -6.83
CA THR A 99 7.07 -13.73 -5.69
C THR A 99 8.49 -14.31 -5.81
N ASP A 100 9.15 -14.07 -6.94
CA ASP A 100 10.51 -14.52 -7.24
C ASP A 100 11.29 -13.36 -7.88
N LEU A 101 12.48 -13.08 -7.34
CA LEU A 101 13.38 -12.03 -7.82
C LEU A 101 13.93 -12.32 -9.22
N ALA A 102 14.06 -13.60 -9.59
CA ALA A 102 14.52 -14.01 -10.91
C ALA A 102 13.40 -13.97 -11.97
N SER A 103 12.14 -13.93 -11.55
CA SER A 103 11.00 -13.95 -12.47
C SER A 103 10.73 -12.58 -13.11
N SER A 104 10.61 -12.59 -14.44
CA SER A 104 10.06 -11.48 -15.23
C SER A 104 8.53 -11.50 -15.29
N THR A 105 7.89 -12.61 -14.89
CA THR A 105 6.43 -12.77 -14.94
C THR A 105 5.85 -12.52 -13.55
N PRO A 106 4.83 -11.65 -13.43
CA PRO A 106 4.16 -11.44 -12.15
C PRO A 106 3.33 -12.65 -11.75
N ALA A 107 3.29 -12.93 -10.44
CA ALA A 107 2.39 -13.93 -9.89
C ALA A 107 0.93 -13.44 -9.89
N ILE A 108 0.72 -12.12 -9.80
CA ILE A 108 -0.60 -11.48 -9.82
C ILE A 108 -0.48 -10.17 -10.62
N ASN A 109 -1.27 -10.02 -11.68
CA ASN A 109 -1.18 -8.86 -12.58
C ASN A 109 -1.84 -7.58 -12.02
N HIS A 110 -2.82 -7.73 -11.13
CA HIS A 110 -3.61 -6.60 -10.61
C HIS A 110 -3.76 -6.71 -9.10
N VAL A 111 -2.88 -6.04 -8.35
CA VAL A 111 -3.04 -5.80 -6.92
C VAL A 111 -3.30 -4.31 -6.67
N MET A 112 -4.38 -4.00 -5.95
CA MET A 112 -4.73 -2.65 -5.53
C MET A 112 -3.86 -2.21 -4.36
N VAL A 113 -3.29 -1.01 -4.44
CA VAL A 113 -2.36 -0.45 -3.46
C VAL A 113 -2.82 0.96 -3.10
N PHE A 114 -2.94 1.26 -1.80
CA PHE A 114 -3.14 2.63 -1.31
C PHE A 114 -1.79 3.36 -1.29
N SER A 115 -1.68 4.55 -1.87
CA SER A 115 -0.41 5.31 -1.93
C SER A 115 -0.68 6.81 -1.77
N GLY A 116 0.26 7.52 -1.13
CA GLY A 116 0.16 8.97 -0.94
C GLY A 116 0.53 9.71 -2.23
N GLN A 117 -0.17 10.80 -2.54
CA GLN A 117 0.11 11.63 -3.73
C GLN A 117 1.22 12.64 -3.45
N GLU A 118 2.23 12.68 -4.32
CA GLU A 118 3.31 13.67 -4.26
C GLU A 118 2.77 15.11 -4.23
N GLY A 119 3.28 15.93 -3.30
CA GLY A 119 2.89 17.33 -3.13
C GLY A 119 1.85 17.61 -2.03
N GLN A 120 1.36 16.59 -1.33
CA GLN A 120 0.46 16.77 -0.20
C GLN A 120 1.20 17.28 1.06
N PRO A 121 0.54 18.11 1.91
CA PRO A 121 1.13 18.61 3.15
C PRO A 121 1.64 17.50 4.08
N GLU A 122 1.00 16.33 4.03
CA GLU A 122 1.36 15.18 4.82
C GLU A 122 2.55 14.39 4.24
N LEU A 123 2.99 14.63 3.01
CA LEU A 123 4.18 13.97 2.47
C LEU A 123 5.46 14.76 2.77
N PHE A 124 6.14 14.35 3.83
CA PHE A 124 7.41 14.92 4.26
C PHE A 124 8.61 14.22 3.62
N GLY A 125 9.21 14.79 2.57
CA GLY A 125 10.50 14.32 2.07
C GLY A 125 10.75 14.40 0.56
N THR A 126 9.85 15.00 -0.23
CA THR A 126 9.98 15.07 -1.70
C THR A 126 10.85 16.24 -2.21
N SER A 127 11.49 17.00 -1.31
CA SER A 127 12.48 18.00 -1.71
C SER A 127 13.89 17.41 -1.64
N ILE A 128 14.27 16.64 -2.66
CA ILE A 128 15.67 16.59 -3.09
C ILE A 128 15.69 17.05 -4.55
N THR A 129 15.47 18.35 -4.77
CA THR A 129 16.02 19.00 -5.95
C THR A 129 17.54 18.93 -5.81
N GLY A 130 18.15 18.01 -6.54
CA GLY A 130 19.57 18.06 -6.87
C GLY A 130 19.85 19.17 -7.88
#